data_AF-A0A961MIG2-F1
#
_entry.id   AF-A0A961MIG2-F1
#
_cell.length_a   1.000
_cell.length_b   1.000
_cell.length_c   1.000
_cell.angle_alpha   90.00
_cell.angle_beta   90.00
_cell.angle_gamma   90.00
#
_symmetry.space_group_name_H-M   'P 1'
#
loop_
_entity.id
_entity.type
_entity.pdbx_description
1 polymer ?
#
loop_
_entity_poly.entity_id
_entity_poly.type
_entity_poly.pdbx_seq_one_letter_code
_entity_poly.pdbx_strand_id
1 'polypeptide(L)'
;FWLRYLEAELPAAPAPAPFVILGDANLDPDRGEGRHAALRALLSHPRVQDVDSGPTVDWSEIGLEGARRVDYVLPSAGVTVVAAGVLRPDPLGNADPATRHWPVWVDITLP
;
A
#
# COMPACT_ATOMS: atom_id res chain seq x y z
N PHE A 1 -11.55 -9.20 -2.20
CA PHE A 1 -11.57 -9.06 -3.67
C PHE A 1 -10.22 -9.45 -4.26
N TRP A 2 -9.13 -8.72 -4.00
CA TRP A 2 -7.82 -8.92 -4.64
C TRP A 2 -7.26 -10.35 -4.60
N LEU A 3 -7.31 -11.02 -3.45
CA LEU A 3 -6.89 -12.44 -3.35
C LEU A 3 -7.65 -13.33 -4.36
N ARG A 4 -8.98 -13.21 -4.39
CA ARG A 4 -9.85 -13.96 -5.32
C ARG A 4 -9.58 -13.59 -6.78
N TYR A 5 -9.27 -12.32 -7.05
CA TYR A 5 -8.89 -11.87 -8.39
C TYR A 5 -7.56 -12.49 -8.83
N LEU A 6 -6.54 -12.47 -7.97
CA LEU A 6 -5.21 -13.01 -8.25
C LEU A 6 -5.20 -14.54 -8.41
N GLU A 7 -6.11 -15.24 -7.72
CA GLU A 7 -6.31 -16.70 -7.82
C GLU A 7 -7.27 -17.11 -8.95
N ALA A 8 -7.65 -16.17 -9.83
CA ALA A 8 -8.55 -16.42 -10.95
C ALA A 8 -9.93 -17.01 -10.53
N GLU A 9 -10.41 -16.66 -9.34
CA GLU A 9 -11.71 -17.09 -8.82
C GLU A 9 -12.86 -16.12 -9.20
N LEU A 10 -12.56 -15.04 -9.92
CA LEU A 10 -13.54 -14.07 -10.41
C LEU A 10 -13.79 -14.27 -11.94
N PRO A 11 -14.95 -13.84 -12.47
CA PRO A 11 -15.23 -13.94 -13.91
C PRO A 11 -14.22 -13.19 -14.80
N ALA A 12 -13.64 -12.11 -14.29
CA ALA A 12 -12.58 -11.39 -14.95
C ALA A 12 -11.23 -12.05 -14.66
N ALA A 13 -10.51 -12.44 -15.71
CA ALA A 13 -9.17 -12.98 -15.58
C ALA A 13 -8.23 -11.96 -14.90
N PRO A 14 -7.31 -12.41 -14.04
CA PRO A 14 -6.28 -11.55 -13.50
C PRO A 14 -5.42 -10.93 -14.61
N ALA A 15 -5.02 -9.67 -14.43
CA ALA A 15 -4.11 -9.00 -15.35
C ALA A 15 -2.81 -9.83 -15.52
N PRO A 16 -2.29 -9.95 -16.75
CA PRO A 16 -0.98 -10.54 -16.97
C PRO A 16 0.11 -9.64 -16.34
N ALA A 17 1.23 -10.24 -15.95
CA ALA A 17 2.40 -9.47 -15.52
C ALA A 17 3.07 -8.77 -16.72
N PRO A 18 3.68 -7.58 -16.52
CA PRO A 18 3.76 -6.84 -15.27
C PRO A 18 2.47 -6.05 -14.95
N PHE A 19 2.11 -5.95 -13.66
CA PHE A 19 1.02 -5.10 -13.17
C PHE A 19 1.36 -4.48 -11.81
N VAL A 20 0.56 -3.50 -11.37
CA VAL A 20 0.63 -2.90 -10.02
C VAL A 20 -0.78 -2.83 -9.45
N ILE A 21 -0.95 -3.27 -8.19
CA ILE A 21 -2.14 -2.94 -7.39
C ILE A 21 -1.78 -1.70 -6.58
N LEU A 22 -2.48 -0.58 -6.76
CA LEU A 22 -2.30 0.61 -5.92
C LEU A 22 -3.62 1.16 -5.40
N GLY A 23 -3.56 1.73 -4.20
CA GLY A 23 -4.65 2.53 -3.64
C GLY A 23 -4.71 2.54 -2.13
N ASP A 24 -5.72 3.26 -1.62
CA ASP A 24 -6.12 3.27 -0.22
C ASP A 24 -6.94 2.00 0.08
N ALA A 25 -6.33 1.08 0.84
CA ALA A 25 -7.03 -0.11 1.32
C ALA A 25 -7.82 0.17 2.61
N ASN A 26 -7.56 1.31 3.27
CA ASN A 26 -8.13 1.74 4.54
C ASN A 26 -8.02 0.68 5.65
N LEU A 27 -6.93 -0.10 5.58
CA LEU A 27 -6.63 -1.22 6.47
C LEU A 27 -5.15 -1.17 6.82
N ASP A 28 -4.84 -1.21 8.11
CA ASP A 28 -3.49 -1.42 8.63
C ASP A 28 -3.26 -2.93 8.82
N PRO A 29 -2.04 -3.46 8.57
CA PRO A 29 -1.78 -4.88 8.68
C PRO A 29 -1.93 -5.38 10.12
N ASP A 30 -1.79 -4.50 11.12
CA ASP A 30 -1.68 -4.89 12.53
C ASP A 30 -2.64 -4.13 13.47
N ARG A 31 -3.15 -2.96 13.07
CA ARG A 31 -3.93 -2.07 13.94
C ARG A 31 -5.34 -1.79 13.43
N GLY A 32 -6.24 -1.52 14.37
CA GLY A 32 -7.65 -1.15 14.12
C GLY A 32 -8.55 -2.38 14.04
N GLU A 33 -9.77 -2.19 13.55
CA GLU A 33 -10.81 -3.23 13.51
C GLU A 33 -10.92 -3.89 12.11
N GLY A 34 -9.86 -3.75 11.31
CA GLY A 34 -9.82 -4.16 9.93
C GLY A 34 -9.69 -5.68 9.73
N ARG A 35 -9.82 -6.13 8.48
CA ARG A 35 -9.57 -7.54 8.11
C ARG A 35 -8.06 -7.83 8.00
N HIS A 36 -7.33 -7.75 9.10
CA HIS A 36 -5.86 -7.89 9.14
C HIS A 36 -5.35 -9.15 8.45
N ALA A 37 -5.97 -10.31 8.71
CA ALA A 37 -5.59 -11.57 8.09
C ALA A 37 -5.71 -11.54 6.55
N ALA A 38 -6.73 -10.89 6.01
CA ALA A 38 -6.92 -10.78 4.57
C ALA A 38 -5.91 -9.82 3.93
N LEU A 39 -5.58 -8.72 4.61
CA LEU A 39 -4.56 -7.79 4.13
C LEU A 39 -3.17 -8.44 4.18
N ARG A 40 -2.78 -9.05 5.30
CA ARG A 40 -1.48 -9.76 5.41
C ARG A 40 -1.35 -10.86 4.35
N ALA A 41 -2.42 -11.61 4.09
CA ALA A 41 -2.42 -12.62 3.04
C ALA A 41 -2.22 -12.01 1.64
N LEU A 42 -2.75 -10.81 1.37
CA LEU A 42 -2.50 -10.09 0.11
C LEU A 42 -1.06 -9.58 0.03
N LEU A 43 -0.54 -9.01 1.12
CA LEU A 43 0.84 -8.50 1.18
C LEU A 43 1.89 -9.63 1.02
N SER A 44 1.57 -10.84 1.49
CA SER A 44 2.42 -12.03 1.33
C SER A 44 2.12 -12.85 0.07
N HIS A 45 1.23 -12.40 -0.82
CA HIS A 45 0.77 -13.20 -1.95
C HIS A 45 1.87 -13.30 -3.03
N PRO A 46 2.20 -14.50 -3.55
CA PRO A 46 3.39 -14.72 -4.39
C PRO A 46 3.38 -13.98 -5.74
N ARG A 47 2.22 -13.50 -6.19
CA ARG A 47 2.09 -12.70 -7.43
C ARG A 47 2.42 -11.23 -7.26
N VAL A 48 2.55 -10.72 -6.03
CA VAL A 48 2.86 -9.32 -5.74
C VAL A 48 4.05 -9.22 -4.79
N GLN A 49 4.63 -8.04 -4.69
CA GLN A 49 5.66 -7.73 -3.70
C GLN A 49 5.20 -6.57 -2.83
N ASP A 50 5.41 -6.69 -1.53
CA ASP A 50 5.22 -5.61 -0.58
C ASP A 50 6.54 -4.85 -0.39
N VAL A 51 6.54 -3.55 -0.68
CA VAL A 51 7.71 -2.67 -0.54
C VAL A 51 7.89 -2.11 0.87
N ASP A 52 7.00 -2.48 1.81
CA ASP A 52 6.91 -1.98 3.18
C ASP A 52 7.26 -0.49 3.35
N SER A 53 6.32 0.37 2.99
CA SER A 53 6.47 1.82 3.05
C SER A 53 6.42 2.39 4.48
N GLY A 54 6.10 1.56 5.49
CA GLY A 54 5.74 2.03 6.82
C GLY A 54 4.42 2.84 6.83
N PRO A 55 4.15 3.63 7.89
CA PRO A 55 2.93 4.40 7.99
C PRO A 55 2.78 5.44 6.87
N THR A 56 1.56 5.53 6.34
CA THR A 56 1.14 6.43 5.25
C THR A 56 0.20 7.52 5.75
N VAL A 57 -0.13 7.51 7.03
CA VAL A 57 -0.94 8.54 7.68
C VAL A 57 -0.64 8.58 9.17
N ASP A 58 -0.93 9.70 9.83
CA ASP A 58 -1.01 9.83 11.29
C ASP A 58 -2.31 10.50 11.70
N TRP A 59 -3.12 9.79 12.49
CA TRP A 59 -4.41 10.29 12.96
C TRP A 59 -4.37 10.89 14.38
N SER A 60 -3.18 11.01 14.97
CA SER A 60 -2.99 11.58 16.31
C SER A 60 -3.56 12.99 16.41
N GLU A 61 -3.45 13.79 15.35
CA GLU A 61 -3.95 15.17 15.28
C GLU A 61 -5.47 15.29 15.37
N ILE A 62 -6.20 14.22 15.03
CA ILE A 62 -7.67 14.17 15.11
C ILE A 62 -8.15 13.27 16.26
N GLY A 63 -7.26 12.93 17.21
CA GLY A 63 -7.58 12.17 18.41
C GLY A 63 -7.87 10.69 18.18
N LEU A 64 -7.49 10.15 17.02
CA LEU A 64 -7.55 8.71 16.75
C LEU A 64 -6.18 8.06 16.98
N GLU A 65 -6.17 6.73 17.02
CA GLU A 65 -4.97 5.92 17.20
C GLU A 65 -3.97 6.08 16.05
N GLY A 66 -3.05 7.05 16.22
CA GLY A 66 -1.66 7.05 15.77
C GLY A 66 -1.38 6.94 14.28
N ALA A 67 -0.09 6.76 13.99
CA ALA A 67 0.40 6.44 12.65
C ALA A 67 -0.15 5.10 12.16
N ARG A 68 -0.62 5.01 10.91
CA ARG A 68 -1.12 3.79 10.28
C ARG A 68 -0.62 3.64 8.86
N ARG A 69 -0.52 2.40 8.40
CA ARG A 69 -0.26 2.10 6.99
C ARG A 69 -1.58 1.74 6.33
N VAL A 70 -2.11 2.61 5.48
CA VAL A 70 -3.43 2.40 4.82
C VAL A 70 -3.37 2.48 3.30
N ASP A 71 -2.30 3.06 2.76
CA ASP A 71 -2.04 3.17 1.32
C ASP A 71 -0.96 2.19 0.89
N TYR A 72 -1.15 1.56 -0.27
CA TYR A 72 -0.30 0.48 -0.75
C TYR A 72 0.02 0.64 -2.23
N VAL A 73 1.25 0.28 -2.60
CA VAL A 73 1.69 0.04 -3.98
C VAL A 73 2.34 -1.34 -4.00
N LEU A 74 1.70 -2.28 -4.70
CA LEU A 74 2.10 -3.69 -4.76
C LEU A 74 2.39 -4.09 -6.23
N PRO A 75 3.63 -3.91 -6.71
CA PRO A 75 4.01 -4.36 -8.03
C PRO A 75 3.97 -5.90 -8.12
N SER A 76 3.73 -6.44 -9.31
CA SER A 76 3.79 -7.89 -9.52
C SER A 76 5.20 -8.44 -9.29
N ALA A 77 5.34 -9.66 -8.78
CA ALA A 77 6.60 -10.20 -8.24
C ALA A 77 7.80 -10.25 -9.22
N GLY A 78 7.57 -10.19 -10.53
CA GLY A 78 8.64 -10.13 -11.55
C GLY A 78 9.16 -8.73 -11.88
N VAL A 79 8.52 -7.68 -11.34
CA VAL A 79 8.96 -6.29 -11.54
C VAL A 79 10.13 -5.99 -10.61
N THR A 80 11.20 -5.40 -11.13
CA THR A 80 12.32 -4.96 -10.28
C THR A 80 11.96 -3.64 -9.61
N VAL A 81 11.99 -3.62 -8.28
CA VAL A 81 11.84 -2.41 -7.45
C VAL A 81 13.23 -1.83 -7.19
N VAL A 82 13.46 -0.61 -7.66
CA VAL A 82 14.72 0.13 -7.49
C VAL A 82 14.74 0.83 -6.14
N ALA A 83 13.64 1.49 -5.80
CA ALA A 83 13.48 2.22 -4.55
C ALA A 83 11.99 2.39 -4.22
N ALA A 84 11.69 2.65 -2.94
CA ALA A 84 10.34 2.94 -2.49
C ALA A 84 10.37 3.82 -1.24
N GLY A 85 9.27 4.52 -0.98
CA GLY A 85 9.16 5.32 0.24
C GLY A 85 7.82 6.04 0.39
N VAL A 86 7.76 6.88 1.42
CA VAL A 86 6.61 7.72 1.74
C VAL A 86 7.08 9.17 1.81
N LEU A 87 6.43 10.05 1.03
CA LEU A 87 6.68 11.48 1.07
C LEU A 87 5.97 12.09 2.28
N ARG A 88 6.67 12.13 3.41
CA ARG A 88 6.18 12.74 4.65
C ARG A 88 6.40 14.27 4.59
N PRO A 89 5.56 15.07 5.26
CA PRO A 89 5.77 16.51 5.39
C PRO A 89 7.13 16.81 6.02
N ASP A 90 7.78 17.89 5.56
CA ASP A 90 8.98 18.41 6.21
C ASP A 90 8.63 18.91 7.63
N PRO A 91 9.27 18.40 8.70
CA PRO A 91 9.04 18.87 10.06
C PRO A 91 9.37 20.36 10.27
N LEU A 92 10.12 21.01 9.37
CA LEU A 92 10.42 22.45 9.39
C LEU A 92 9.39 23.31 8.63
N GLY A 93 8.41 22.68 7.97
CA GLY A 93 7.08 23.22 7.67
C GLY A 93 7.00 24.61 7.02
N ASN A 94 7.13 24.69 5.70
CA ASN A 94 6.74 25.91 4.96
C ASN A 94 5.38 25.79 4.23
N ALA A 95 4.67 24.66 4.32
CA ALA A 95 3.36 24.48 3.71
C ALA A 95 2.45 23.58 4.56
N ASP A 96 1.18 24.00 4.70
CA ASP A 96 0.10 23.17 5.23
C ASP A 96 -0.14 21.98 4.27
N PRO A 97 -0.07 20.72 4.74
CA PRO A 97 -0.28 19.59 3.86
C PRO A 97 -1.72 19.56 3.32
N ALA A 98 -1.86 19.46 1.99
CA ALA A 98 -3.16 19.38 1.32
C ALA A 98 -3.99 18.14 1.70
N THR A 99 -3.38 17.14 2.34
CA THR A 99 -3.99 15.89 2.78
C THR A 99 -3.25 15.33 4.00
N ARG A 100 -3.98 14.58 4.84
CA ARG A 100 -3.39 13.83 5.97
C ARG A 100 -2.65 12.57 5.53
N HIS A 101 -3.00 12.01 4.36
CA HIS A 101 -2.29 10.86 3.79
C HIS A 101 -0.99 11.32 3.13
N TRP A 102 0.07 10.55 3.33
CA TRP A 102 1.39 10.78 2.77
C TRP A 102 1.57 9.93 1.52
N PRO A 103 1.91 10.52 0.37
CA PRO A 103 2.08 9.77 -0.88
C PRO A 103 3.10 8.64 -0.75
N VAL A 104 2.71 7.44 -1.18
CA VAL A 104 3.61 6.29 -1.35
C VAL A 104 4.15 6.32 -2.78
N TRP A 105 5.46 6.14 -2.95
CA TRP A 105 6.11 6.05 -4.25
C TRP A 105 6.93 4.78 -4.35
N VAL A 106 7.03 4.25 -5.56
CA VAL A 106 7.85 3.09 -5.91
C VAL A 106 8.49 3.35 -7.27
N ASP A 107 9.81 3.32 -7.30
CA ASP A 107 10.60 3.36 -8.53
C ASP A 107 10.78 1.93 -9.02
N ILE A 108 10.35 1.66 -10.26
CA ILE A 108 10.39 0.33 -10.87
C ILE A 108 11.08 0.36 -12.24
N THR A 109 11.70 -0.74 -12.60
CA THR A 109 12.12 -1.00 -13.98
C THR A 109 11.28 -2.12 -14.58
N LEU A 110 10.74 -1.86 -15.77
CA LEU A 110 10.03 -2.86 -16.56
C LEU A 110 11.04 -3.72 -17.36
N PRO A 111 10.75 -5.01 -17.58
CA PRO A 111 11.57 -5.89 -18.41
C PRO A 111 11.59 -5.47 -19.89
#